data_AF-A0A2V8EQZ3-F1
#
_entry.id   AF-A0A2V8EQZ3-F1
#
_cell.length_a   1.000
_cell.length_b   1.000
_cell.length_c   1.000
_cell.angle_alpha   90.00
_cell.angle_beta   90.00
_cell.angle_gamma   90.00
#
_symmetry.space_group_name_H-M   'P 1'
#
loop_
_entity.id
_entity.type
_entity.pdbx_description
1 polymer ?
#
loop_
_entity_poly.entity_id
_entity_poly.type
_entity_poly.pdbx_seq_one_letter_code
_entity_poly.pdbx_strand_id
1 'polypeptide(L)' 'MPSFKITLAYDGTDYVGWQLQANGVSIQGLLEDALRALDERDVRVTGAGRTDAGVHALGQVASFTIQRA' A
#
# COMPACT_ATOMS: atom_id res chain seq x y z
N MET A 1 5.54 18.79 2.62
CA MET A 1 5.35 17.35 2.38
C MET A 1 5.05 16.66 3.70
N PRO A 2 3.79 16.73 4.18
CA PRO A 2 3.38 15.99 5.37
C PRO A 2 3.56 14.48 5.18
N SER A 3 4.03 13.82 6.24
CA SER A 3 4.10 12.36 6.31
C SER A 3 2.90 11.82 7.08
N PHE A 4 2.26 10.81 6.50
CA PHE A 4 1.09 10.17 7.08
C PHE A 4 1.44 8.76 7.56
N LYS A 5 0.82 8.35 8.66
CA LYS A 5 0.77 6.95 9.11
C LYS A 5 -0.67 6.50 9.01
N ILE A 6 -0.91 5.42 8.28
CA ILE A 6 -2.21 4.76 8.21
C ILE A 6 -2.14 3.37 8.82
N THR A 7 -3.30 2.89 9.26
CA THR A 7 -3.53 1.49 9.61
C THR A 7 -4.62 0.98 8.68
N LEU A 8 -4.37 -0.13 7.98
CA LEU A 8 -5.30 -0.70 7.02
C LEU A 8 -5.52 -2.19 7.26
N ALA A 9 -6.72 -2.64 6.88
CA ALA A 9 -7.08 -4.04 6.80
C ALA A 9 -7.29 -4.43 5.33
N TYR A 10 -6.97 -5.67 4.99
CA TYR A 10 -7.23 -6.22 3.66
C TYR A 10 -7.41 -7.73 3.73
N ASP A 11 -8.25 -8.22 2.82
CA ASP A 11 -8.30 -9.62 2.45
C ASP A 11 -7.22 -9.87 1.39
N GLY A 12 -6.29 -10.80 1.66
CA GLY A 12 -5.17 -11.10 0.78
C GLY A 12 -5.46 -12.09 -0.34
N THR A 13 -6.63 -12.74 -0.38
CA THR A 13 -6.88 -13.94 -1.21
C THR A 13 -6.49 -13.77 -2.68
N ASP A 14 -6.83 -12.64 -3.31
CA ASP A 14 -6.61 -12.42 -4.74
C ASP A 14 -5.34 -11.62 -5.07
N TYR A 15 -4.45 -11.43 -4.09
CA TYR A 15 -3.27 -10.57 -4.22
C TYR A 15 -1.96 -11.34 -4.08
N VAL A 16 -0.93 -10.87 -4.79
CA VAL A 16 0.44 -11.44 -4.73
C VAL A 16 1.23 -10.98 -3.49
N GLY A 17 0.51 -10.62 -2.43
CA GLY A 17 1.02 -10.16 -1.15
C GLY A 17 1.15 -8.64 -1.06
N TRP A 18 1.91 -8.20 -0.06
CA TRP A 18 2.13 -6.77 0.19
C TRP A 18 2.96 -6.10 -0.89
N GLN A 19 4.17 -6.59 -1.12
CA GLN A 19 5.20 -5.92 -1.92
C GLN A 19 4.79 -5.83 -3.39
N LEU A 20 5.00 -4.68 -4.03
CA LEU A 20 4.92 -4.55 -5.50
C LEU A 20 5.79 -5.60 -6.20
N GLN A 21 5.20 -6.33 -7.14
CA GLN A 21 5.83 -7.38 -7.93
C GLN A 21 5.27 -7.35 -9.36
N ALA A 22 6.03 -7.88 -10.33
CA ALA A 22 5.62 -7.89 -11.74
C ALA A 22 4.60 -9.00 -12.09
N ASN A 23 4.38 -9.95 -11.18
CA ASN A 23 3.61 -11.17 -11.40
C ASN A 23 2.12 -11.05 -11.02
N GLY A 24 1.66 -9.90 -10.54
CA GLY A 24 0.26 -9.69 -10.20
C GLY A 24 -0.01 -8.43 -9.38
N VAL A 25 -1.25 -8.29 -8.92
CA VAL A 25 -1.70 -7.14 -8.14
C VAL A 25 -1.28 -7.29 -6.69
N SER A 26 -0.54 -6.31 -6.16
CA SER A 26 -0.13 -6.28 -4.76
C SER A 26 -0.87 -5.19 -3.97
N ILE A 27 -0.95 -5.35 -2.65
CA ILE A 27 -1.58 -4.35 -1.77
C ILE A 27 -0.83 -3.02 -1.82
N GLN A 28 0.51 -3.04 -1.84
CA GLN A 28 1.32 -1.83 -2.00
C GLN A 28 0.99 -1.11 -3.32
N GLY A 29 0.90 -1.84 -4.44
CA GLY A 29 0.62 -1.25 -5.74
C GLY A 29 -0.73 -0.55 -5.77
N LEU A 30 -1.78 -1.21 -5.26
CA LEU A 30 -3.12 -0.61 -5.17
C LEU A 30 -3.15 0.65 -4.32
N LEU A 31 -2.44 0.64 -3.19
CA LEU A 31 -2.36 1.81 -2.32
C LEU A 31 -1.57 2.96 -2.99
N GLU A 32 -0.48 2.66 -3.67
CA GLU A 32 0.30 3.64 -4.43
C GLU A 32 -0.52 4.24 -5.60
N ASP A 33 -1.32 3.44 -6.30
CA ASP A 33 -2.23 3.92 -7.36
C ASP A 33 -3.33 4.83 -6.81
N ALA A 34 -3.94 4.47 -5.67
CA ALA A 34 -4.93 5.31 -5.00
C ALA A 34 -4.32 6.63 -4.52
N LEU A 35 -3.11 6.59 -3.96
CA LEU A 35 -2.40 7.79 -3.52
C LEU A 35 -1.94 8.66 -4.69
N ARG A 36 -1.57 8.06 -5.83
CA ARG A 36 -1.28 8.81 -7.06
C ARG A 36 -2.50 9.59 -7.54
N ALA A 37 -3.70 9.01 -7.45
CA ALA A 37 -4.93 9.71 -7.82
C ALA A 37 -5.24 10.90 -6.88
N LEU A 38 -4.82 10.85 -5.62
CA LEU A 38 -4.99 11.93 -4.66
C LEU A 38 -3.92 13.03 -4.78
N ASP A 39 -2.65 12.66 -5.00
CA ASP A 39 -1.52 13.57 -4.97
C ASP A 39 -1.08 14.06 -6.37
N GLU A 40 -1.67 13.49 -7.43
CA GLU A 40 -1.37 13.70 -8.86
C GLU A 40 0.09 13.42 -9.23
N ARG A 41 0.79 12.62 -8.41
CA ARG A 41 2.21 12.26 -8.53
C ARG A 41 2.44 10.85 -8.07
N ASP A 42 3.55 10.24 -8.48
CA ASP A 42 3.96 8.95 -7.93
C ASP A 42 4.24 9.07 -6.43
N VAL A 43 3.53 8.25 -5.65
CA VAL A 43 3.69 8.15 -4.21
C VAL A 43 4.26 6.78 -3.89
N ARG A 44 5.32 6.73 -3.09
CA ARG A 44 5.87 5.47 -2.58
C ARG A 44 5.34 5.20 -1.18
N VAL A 45 4.91 3.97 -0.93
CA VAL A 45 4.45 3.52 0.38
C VAL A 45 5.50 2.62 1.02
N THR A 46 5.73 2.82 2.32
CA THR A 46 6.52 1.90 3.15
C THR A 46 5.58 1.19 4.12
N GLY A 47 5.54 -0.15 4.06
CA GLY A 47 4.80 -0.97 5.02
C GLY A 47 5.64 -1.31 6.25
N ALA A 48 4.98 -1.54 7.39
CA ALA A 48 5.65 -1.98 8.62
C ALA A 48 6.19 -3.42 8.52
N GLY A 49 5.59 -4.24 7.67
CA GLY A 49 6.06 -5.58 7.36
C GLY A 49 5.56 -6.05 6.00
N ARG A 50 6.17 -7.10 5.47
CA ARG A 50 5.67 -7.80 4.28
C ARG A 50 4.66 -8.87 4.68
N THR A 51 3.70 -9.10 3.81
CA THR A 51 2.86 -10.29 3.79
C THR A 51 3.04 -10.99 2.44
N ASP A 52 3.00 -12.32 2.45
CA ASP A 52 3.09 -13.13 1.24
C ASP A 52 1.73 -13.22 0.54
N ALA A 53 1.70 -13.79 -0.67
CA ALA A 53 0.48 -13.97 -1.45
C ALA A 53 -0.61 -14.71 -0.66
N GLY A 54 -1.85 -14.23 -0.75
CA GLY A 54 -2.98 -14.81 -0.03
C GLY A 54 -3.10 -14.42 1.45
N VAL A 55 -2.08 -13.80 2.07
CA VAL A 55 -2.10 -13.46 3.50
C VAL A 55 -2.94 -12.21 3.76
N HIS A 56 -3.85 -12.29 4.72
CA HIS A 56 -4.70 -11.16 5.15
C HIS A 56 -4.03 -10.30 6.23
N ALA A 57 -4.55 -9.09 6.46
CA ALA A 57 -4.17 -8.28 7.61
C ALA A 57 -5.37 -7.51 8.18
N LEU A 58 -5.44 -7.38 9.50
CA LEU A 58 -6.43 -6.55 10.19
C LEU A 58 -5.90 -5.15 10.56
N GLY A 59 -4.57 -4.97 10.55
CA GLY A 59 -3.93 -3.76 11.05
C GLY A 59 -2.53 -3.59 10.52
N GLN A 60 -2.32 -3.82 9.23
CA GLN A 60 -1.06 -3.48 8.58
C GLN A 60 -0.85 -1.97 8.72
N VAL A 61 0.34 -1.57 9.17
CA VAL A 61 0.69 -0.16 9.28
C VAL A 61 1.51 0.23 8.07
N ALA A 62 1.24 1.41 7.51
CA ALA A 62 2.00 1.95 6.39
C ALA A 62 2.21 3.45 6.53
N SER A 63 3.28 3.95 5.93
CA SER A 63 3.59 5.37 5.85
C SER A 63 3.92 5.80 4.44
N PHE A 64 3.60 7.07 4.14
CA PHE A 64 3.87 7.72 2.88
C PHE A 64 3.86 9.23 3.07
N THR A 65 4.29 9.95 2.03
CA THR A 65 4.36 11.40 2.02
C THR A 65 3.66 11.91 0.77
N ILE A 66 2.79 12.91 0.93
CA ILE A 66 2.08 13.58 -0.17
C ILE A 66 2.22 15.10 -0.01
N GLN A 67 1.95 15.87 -1.08
CA GLN A 67 1.94 17.35 -1.02
C GLN A 67 0.52 17.91 -1.02
N ARG A 68 -0.42 17.19 -1.61
CA ARG A 68 -1.84 17.52 -1.71
C ARG A 68 -2.61 16.45 -0.95
N ALA A 69 -3.53 16.88 -0.10
CA ALA A 69 -4.45 16.02 0.64
C ALA A 69 -5.85 16.64 0.54
#